data_AF-A0A955ZST5-F1
#
_entry.id   AF-A0A955ZST5-F1
#
_cell.length_a   1.000
_cell.length_b   1.000
_cell.length_c   1.000
_cell.angle_alpha   90.00
_cell.angle_beta   90.00
_cell.angle_gamma   90.00
#
_symmetry.space_group_name_H-M   'P 1'
#
loop_
_entity.id
_entity.type
_entity.pdbx_description
1 polymer ?
#
loop_
_entity_poly.entity_id
_entity_poly.type
_entity_poly.pdbx_seq_one_letter_code
_entity_poly.pdbx_strand_id
1 'polypeptide(L)'
;MQLRRGDRVRIRKPNSEYTGCRGTIADEPGDPGPGVVVLGHQVAIDGENGVTRPFLLADLEPLQAARVRGTASGARRQDADGQAD
;
A
#
# COMPACT_ATOMS: atom_id res chain seq x y z
N MET A 1 0.41 -16.87 -1.51
CA MET A 1 0.46 -15.45 -1.93
C MET A 1 1.26 -14.71 -0.90
N GLN A 2 2.28 -13.95 -1.28
CA GLN A 2 3.12 -13.23 -0.31
C GLN A 2 2.83 -11.75 -0.43
N LEU A 3 2.22 -11.18 0.61
CA LEU A 3 1.97 -9.75 0.73
C LEU A 3 3.15 -9.09 1.44
N ARG A 4 3.45 -7.85 1.06
CA ARG A 4 4.57 -7.07 1.57
C ARG A 4 4.11 -5.68 1.95
N ARG A 5 4.85 -5.02 2.83
CA ARG A 5 4.64 -3.61 3.17
C ARG A 5 4.49 -2.76 1.91
N GLY A 6 3.46 -1.93 1.87
CA GLY A 6 3.13 -1.08 0.73
C GLY A 6 2.17 -1.72 -0.29
N ASP A 7 1.93 -3.02 -0.23
CA ASP A 7 0.96 -3.66 -1.13
C ASP A 7 -0.46 -3.15 -0.84
N ARG A 8 -1.21 -2.90 -1.92
CA ARG A 8 -2.61 -2.49 -1.84
C ARG A 8 -3.50 -3.71 -1.74
N VAL A 9 -4.44 -3.69 -0.80
CA VAL A 9 -5.34 -4.81 -0.53
C VAL A 9 -6.78 -4.33 -0.37
N ARG A 10 -7.72 -5.25 -0.61
CA ARG A 10 -9.12 -5.15 -0.24
C ARG A 10 -9.41 -6.15 0.87
N ILE A 11 -10.10 -5.69 1.91
CA ILE A 11 -10.52 -6.53 3.03
C ILE A 11 -11.80 -7.27 2.64
N ARG A 12 -11.79 -8.60 2.78
CA ARG A 12 -12.91 -9.51 2.48
C ARG A 12 -13.43 -10.27 3.71
N LYS A 13 -12.94 -9.91 4.91
CA LYS A 13 -13.36 -10.53 6.17
C LYS A 13 -14.88 -10.42 6.38
N PRO A 14 -15.65 -11.52 6.40
CA PRO A 14 -17.09 -11.45 6.61
C PRO A 14 -17.45 -10.82 7.96
N ASN A 15 -18.58 -10.12 8.02
CA ASN A 15 -19.13 -9.49 9.23
C ASN A 15 -18.20 -8.46 9.91
N SER A 16 -17.17 -7.98 9.21
CA SER A 16 -16.32 -6.89 9.66
C SER A 16 -16.90 -5.54 9.22
N GLU A 17 -16.78 -4.50 10.04
CA GLU A 17 -17.07 -3.12 9.63
C GLU A 17 -16.20 -2.68 8.43
N TYR A 18 -15.03 -3.30 8.28
CA TYR A 18 -14.08 -3.01 7.21
C TYR A 18 -14.29 -3.87 5.95
N THR A 19 -15.38 -4.64 5.87
CA THR A 19 -15.65 -5.49 4.70
C THR A 19 -15.79 -4.63 3.45
N GLY A 20 -14.97 -4.92 2.43
CA GLY A 20 -14.95 -4.16 1.18
C GLY A 20 -14.07 -2.91 1.19
N CYS A 21 -13.58 -2.48 2.37
CA CYS A 21 -12.63 -1.37 2.48
C CYS A 21 -11.30 -1.71 1.82
N ARG A 22 -10.59 -0.66 1.43
CA ARG A 22 -9.24 -0.75 0.87
C ARG A 22 -8.22 -0.30 1.92
N GLY A 23 -7.02 -0.83 1.79
CA GLY A 23 -5.92 -0.45 2.65
C GLY A 23 -4.58 -0.81 2.08
N THR A 24 -3.55 -0.55 2.87
CA THR A 24 -2.15 -0.79 2.52
C THR A 24 -1.50 -1.63 3.62
N ILE A 25 -0.72 -2.64 3.25
CA ILE A 25 0.05 -3.42 4.22
C ILE A 25 1.04 -2.48 4.93
N ALA A 26 0.94 -2.41 6.25
CA ALA A 26 1.66 -1.50 7.12
C ALA A 26 2.68 -2.20 8.02
N ASP A 27 2.88 -3.51 7.86
CA ASP A 27 3.86 -4.24 8.67
C ASP A 27 5.24 -3.59 8.60
N GLU A 28 5.89 -3.50 9.74
CA GLU A 28 7.30 -3.16 9.78
C GLU A 28 8.11 -4.28 9.12
N PRO A 29 9.21 -3.95 8.42
CA PRO A 29 10.11 -4.95 7.86
C PRO A 29 10.85 -5.67 9.01
N GLY A 30 10.18 -6.64 9.62
CA GLY A 30 10.80 -7.70 10.40
C GLY A 30 10.86 -8.93 9.53
N ASP A 31 12.06 -9.46 9.30
CA ASP A 31 12.20 -10.73 8.60
C ASP A 31 11.65 -11.84 9.53
N PRO A 32 10.53 -12.49 9.21
CA PRO A 32 10.07 -13.62 10.01
C PRO A 32 11.20 -14.65 9.97
N GLY A 33 11.79 -14.94 11.13
CA GLY A 33 12.93 -15.85 11.23
C GLY A 33 12.67 -17.18 10.51
N PRO A 34 13.73 -17.91 10.12
CA PRO A 34 13.58 -19.15 9.36
C PRO A 34 12.63 -20.12 10.08
N GLY A 35 11.57 -20.54 9.38
CA GLY A 35 10.52 -21.43 9.91
C GLY A 35 9.26 -20.72 10.43
N VAL A 36 9.21 -19.38 10.42
CA VAL A 36 8.01 -18.63 10.83
C VAL A 36 7.07 -18.43 9.64
N VAL A 37 5.82 -18.88 9.79
CA VAL A 37 4.75 -18.68 8.81
C VAL A 37 3.92 -17.46 9.22
N VAL A 38 3.87 -16.44 8.35
CA VAL A 38 3.03 -15.25 8.54
C VAL A 38 1.58 -15.59 8.21
N LEU A 39 0.70 -15.51 9.21
CA LEU A 39 -0.72 -15.83 9.08
C LEU A 39 -1.59 -14.61 8.71
N GLY A 40 -1.05 -13.40 8.86
CA GLY A 40 -1.78 -12.15 8.66
C GLY A 40 -0.85 -10.94 8.66
N HIS A 41 -1.44 -9.79 8.38
CA HIS A 41 -0.74 -8.52 8.19
C HIS A 41 -1.48 -7.38 8.89
N GLN A 42 -0.75 -6.37 9.35
CA GLN A 42 -1.29 -5.08 9.75
C GLN A 42 -1.65 -4.28 8.49
N VAL A 43 -2.89 -3.81 8.42
CA VAL A 43 -3.38 -3.04 7.28
C VAL A 43 -3.76 -1.64 7.74
N ALA A 44 -3.14 -0.61 7.17
CA ALA A 44 -3.59 0.77 7.29
C ALA A 44 -4.82 0.95 6.38
N ILE A 45 -5.94 1.34 6.97
CA ILE A 45 -7.23 1.43 6.26
C ILE A 45 -7.41 2.83 5.68
N ASP A 46 -7.80 2.91 4.41
CA ASP A 46 -8.01 4.19 3.74
C ASP A 46 -9.14 4.99 4.43
N GLY A 47 -8.88 6.26 4.75
CA GLY A 47 -9.85 7.15 5.39
C GLY A 47 -9.92 7.04 6.93
N GLU A 48 -9.22 6.09 7.54
CA GLU A 48 -9.19 5.89 9.00
C GLU A 48 -8.04 6.66 9.70
N ASN A 49 -7.54 7.76 9.13
CA ASN A 49 -6.56 8.66 9.75
C ASN A 49 -5.30 7.99 10.36
N GLY A 50 -4.76 6.96 9.68
CA GLY A 50 -3.55 6.27 10.14
C GLY A 50 -3.79 5.10 11.09
N VAL A 51 -5.04 4.71 11.34
CA VAL A 51 -5.36 3.49 12.09
C VAL A 51 -4.98 2.25 11.28
N THR A 52 -4.28 1.32 11.94
CA THR A 52 -3.93 0.00 11.42
C THR A 52 -4.71 -1.10 12.13
N ARG A 53 -5.18 -2.10 11.39
CA ARG A 53 -5.90 -3.26 11.94
C ARG A 53 -5.30 -4.58 11.44
N PRO A 54 -5.29 -5.63 12.27
CA PRO A 54 -4.80 -6.94 11.86
C PRO A 54 -5.84 -7.69 11.03
N PHE A 55 -5.40 -8.30 9.93
CA PHE A 55 -6.20 -9.20 9.11
C PHE A 55 -5.43 -10.45 8.74
N LEU A 56 -6.13 -11.58 8.64
CA LEU A 56 -5.55 -12.82 8.14
C LEU A 56 -5.28 -12.70 6.64
N LEU A 57 -4.27 -13.44 6.15
CA LEU A 57 -3.98 -13.47 4.71
C LEU A 57 -5.19 -13.94 3.89
N ALA A 58 -5.99 -14.86 4.44
CA ALA A 58 -7.22 -15.36 3.82
C ALA A 58 -8.32 -14.29 3.67
N ASP A 59 -8.27 -13.23 4.48
CA ASP A 59 -9.22 -12.12 4.46
C ASP A 59 -8.76 -10.97 3.55
N LEU A 60 -7.58 -11.09 2.92
CA LEU A 60 -6.99 -10.04 2.11
C LEU A 60 -6.95 -10.45 0.64
N GLU A 61 -7.54 -9.60 -0.19
CA GLU A 61 -7.39 -9.69 -1.64
C GLU A 61 -6.41 -8.63 -2.13
N PRO A 62 -5.32 -9.01 -2.81
CA PRO A 62 -4.40 -8.02 -3.37
C PRO A 62 -5.01 -7.29 -4.56
N LEU A 63 -4.91 -5.97 -4.53
CA LEU A 63 -5.29 -5.10 -5.62
C LEU A 63 -4.07 -4.91 -6.50
N GLN A 64 -4.08 -5.49 -7.70
CA GLN A 64 -3.05 -5.18 -8.68
C GLN A 64 -3.14 -3.71 -9.05
N ALA A 65 -2.08 -2.95 -8.75
CA ALA A 65 -1.90 -1.66 -9.37
C ALA A 65 -1.66 -1.90 -10.86
N ALA A 66 -2.63 -1.55 -11.71
CA ALA A 66 -2.36 -1.39 -13.12
C ALA A 66 -1.22 -0.38 -13.23
N ARG A 67 -0.04 -0.82 -13.71
CA ARG A 67 1.07 0.08 -14.01
C ARG A 67 0.61 0.99 -15.15
N VAL A 68 -0.02 2.11 -14.80
CA VAL A 68 -0.21 3.19 -15.76
C VAL A 68 1.20 3.64 -16.12
N ARG A 69 1.61 3.43 -17.37
CA ARG A 69 2.83 4.07 -17.89
C ARG A 69 2.57 5.56 -17.77
N GLY A 70 3.11 6.17 -16.71
CA GLY A 70 3.20 7.62 -16.64
C GLY A 70 4.06 8.05 -17.82
N THR A 71 3.42 8.56 -18.86
CA THR A 71 4.08 9.52 -19.74
C THR A 71 4.52 10.65 -18.82
N ALA A 72 5.82 10.70 -18.55
CA ALA A 72 6.45 11.86 -17.93
C ALA A 72 6.31 13.02 -18.92
N SER A 73 5.13 13.65 -18.91
CA SER A 73 4.89 14.89 -19.61
C SER A 73 5.64 15.99 -18.86
N GLY A 74 6.79 16.38 -19.42
CA GLY A 74 7.38 17.68 -19.15
C GLY A 74 8.54 17.71 -18.16
N ALA A 75 9.63 17.01 -18.47
CA ALA A 75 10.94 17.61 -18.22
C ALA A 75 11.11 18.79 -19.20
N ARG A 76 10.67 20.00 -18.83
CA ARG A 76 11.08 21.23 -19.52
C ARG A 76 12.21 21.87 -18.72
N ARG A 77 13.42 21.72 -19.25
CA ARG A 77 14.65 22.39 -18.80
C ARG A 77 14.54 23.90 -19.03
N GLN A 78 15.27 24.62 -18.19
CA GLN A 78 15.99 25.88 -18.48
C GLN A 78 15.17 27.07 -18.97
N ASP A 79 15.02 28.06 -18.10
CA ASP A 79 15.26 29.45 -18.47
C ASP A 79 16.20 30.04 -17.41
N ALA A 80 17.49 30.03 -17.72
CA ALA A 80 18.44 30.98 -17.18
C ALA A 80 18.41 32.17 -18.13
N ASP A 81 17.95 33.33 -17.68
CA ASP A 81 18.40 34.66 -18.11
C ASP A 81 17.52 35.73 -17.46
N GLY A 82 18.14 36.71 -16.79
CA GLY A 82 17.41 37.86 -16.24
C GLY A 82 18.14 38.66 -15.17
N GLN A 83 19.36 39.12 -15.48
CA GLN A 83 20.04 40.17 -14.70
C GLN A 83 19.58 41.57 -15.17
N ALA A 84 19.00 42.34 -14.24
CA ALA A 84 18.91 43.82 -14.14
C ALA A 84 18.07 44.09 -12.86
N ASP A 85 18.50 44.82 -11.84
CA ASP A 85 19.00 46.21 -11.80
C ASP A 85 20.09 46.38 -10.73
#